data_AF-A0A7J6NQY6-F1
#
_entry.id   AF-A0A7J6NQY6-F1
#
_cell.length_a   1.000
_cell.length_b   1.000
_cell.length_c   1.000
_cell.angle_alpha   90.00
_cell.angle_beta   90.00
_cell.angle_gamma   90.00
#
_symmetry.space_group_name_H-M   'P 1'
#
loop_
_entity.id
_entity.type
_entity.pdbx_description
1 polymer ?
#
loop_
_entity_poly.entity_id
_entity_poly.type
_entity_poly.pdbx_seq_one_letter_code
_entity_poly.pdbx_strand_id
1 'polypeptide(L)'
;EEWWANSKHIEVQVLGDTTGQVSHAFARDCSVQLRNQKVVEIAPPQVDIPEAILKAACGLAEKSGYVTVGTVEFLMAKGGKDFIFLEVNPRIQVEHTVTEEAFNIDLVQTQMKLAAGEPLKAVYPPTPPPAIRCAIQARVVWTPSPGGSPMIEK
;
A
#
# COMPACT_ATOMS: atom_id res chain seq x y z
N GLU A 1 11.66 15.74 -9.93
CA GLU A 1 11.84 14.28 -9.72
C GLU A 1 12.70 13.71 -10.84
N GLU A 2 13.48 12.67 -10.56
CA GLU A 2 14.31 11.96 -11.55
C GLU A 2 13.56 10.72 -12.07
N TRP A 3 13.69 10.42 -13.36
CA TRP A 3 13.00 9.27 -13.96
C TRP A 3 13.75 7.96 -13.68
N TRP A 4 13.07 6.99 -13.06
CA TRP A 4 13.63 5.68 -12.71
C TRP A 4 13.15 4.58 -13.64
N ALA A 5 13.96 4.27 -14.65
CA ALA A 5 13.72 3.19 -15.61
C ALA A 5 13.58 1.83 -14.92
N ASN A 6 12.63 1.00 -15.35
CA ASN A 6 12.47 -0.40 -14.89
C ASN A 6 12.38 -0.54 -13.36
N SER A 7 11.73 0.42 -12.69
CA SER A 7 11.45 0.37 -11.26
C SER A 7 10.18 -0.43 -10.97
N LYS A 8 10.08 -0.94 -9.74
CA LYS A 8 8.85 -1.49 -9.18
C LYS A 8 8.15 -0.43 -8.34
N HIS A 9 6.85 -0.29 -8.53
CA HIS A 9 6.01 0.54 -7.67
C HIS A 9 5.61 -0.31 -6.47
N ILE A 10 6.26 -0.07 -5.34
CA ILE A 10 6.04 -0.77 -4.08
C ILE A 10 5.38 0.18 -3.12
N GLU A 11 4.35 -0.28 -2.43
CA GLU A 11 3.64 0.55 -1.47
C GLU A 11 3.42 -0.20 -0.16
N VAL A 12 3.51 0.50 0.96
CA VAL A 12 3.40 -0.07 2.30
C VAL A 12 2.12 0.42 2.95
N GLN A 13 1.27 -0.52 3.38
CA GLN A 13 0.09 -0.22 4.17
C GLN A 13 0.54 0.12 5.59
N VAL A 14 0.31 1.36 6.04
CA VAL A 14 0.59 1.81 7.41
C VAL A 14 -0.69 1.95 8.22
N LEU A 15 -0.57 1.73 9.52
CA LEU A 15 -1.63 1.89 10.51
C LEU A 15 -1.06 2.69 11.70
N GLY A 16 -1.80 3.66 12.20
CA GLY A 16 -1.41 4.44 13.38
C GLY A 16 -2.59 4.74 14.30
N ASP A 17 -2.33 4.89 15.59
CA ASP A 17 -3.34 5.28 16.59
C ASP A 17 -3.07 6.66 17.20
N THR A 18 -4.02 7.15 17.99
CA THR A 18 -3.93 8.45 18.67
C THR A 18 -2.90 8.48 19.80
N THR A 19 -2.28 7.35 20.16
CA THR A 19 -1.22 7.26 21.17
C THR A 19 0.18 7.39 20.56
N GLY A 20 0.27 7.48 19.23
CA GLY A 20 1.53 7.55 18.49
C GLY A 20 2.10 6.19 18.11
N GLN A 21 1.39 5.08 18.38
CA GLN A 21 1.82 3.76 17.96
C GLN A 21 1.56 3.57 16.47
N VAL A 22 2.55 3.03 15.76
CA VAL A 22 2.48 2.77 14.32
C VAL A 22 2.88 1.32 14.02
N SER A 23 2.22 0.72 13.04
CA SER A 23 2.59 -0.57 12.46
C SER A 23 2.34 -0.56 10.94
N HIS A 24 2.65 -1.67 10.28
CA HIS A 24 2.34 -1.88 8.87
C HIS A 24 1.57 -3.19 8.64
N ALA A 25 0.76 -3.22 7.59
CA ALA A 25 0.18 -4.46 7.04
C ALA A 25 0.92 -4.89 5.77
N PHE A 26 2.26 -4.82 5.85
CA PHE A 26 3.21 -5.20 4.81
C PHE A 26 3.04 -4.36 3.53
N ALA A 27 3.62 -4.83 2.43
CA ALA A 27 3.67 -4.13 1.16
C ALA A 27 2.75 -4.74 0.09
N ARG A 28 2.55 -4.00 -1.01
CA ARG A 28 1.92 -4.45 -2.26
C ARG A 28 2.82 -4.10 -3.45
N ASP A 29 2.77 -4.93 -4.50
CA ASP A 29 3.39 -4.65 -5.80
C ASP A 29 2.32 -4.13 -6.76
N CYS A 30 2.45 -2.86 -7.12
CA CYS A 30 1.52 -2.13 -7.98
C CYS A 30 2.21 -1.67 -9.27
N SER A 31 3.25 -2.41 -9.70
CA SER A 31 4.08 -2.05 -10.86
C SER A 31 3.35 -2.23 -12.19
N VAL A 32 2.27 -3.01 -12.24
CA VAL A 32 1.49 -3.22 -13.47
C VAL A 32 0.55 -2.05 -13.68
N GLN A 33 1.01 -1.09 -14.47
CA GLN A 33 0.33 0.18 -14.71
C GLN A 33 0.17 0.46 -16.19
N LEU A 34 -0.91 1.17 -16.54
CA LEU A 34 -1.14 1.73 -17.86
C LEU A 34 -1.24 3.25 -17.73
N ARG A 35 -0.34 4.00 -18.39
CA ARG A 35 -0.29 5.48 -18.31
C ARG A 35 -0.31 5.99 -16.85
N ASN A 36 0.49 5.39 -15.99
CA ASN A 36 0.60 5.70 -14.55
C ASN A 36 -0.66 5.41 -13.73
N GLN A 37 -1.59 4.60 -14.25
CA GLN A 37 -2.74 4.10 -13.50
C GLN A 37 -2.52 2.63 -13.15
N LYS A 38 -2.72 2.28 -11.88
CA LYS A 38 -2.64 0.89 -11.39
C LYS A 38 -3.74 0.04 -12.05
N VAL A 39 -3.35 -1.10 -12.62
CA VAL A 39 -4.24 -2.02 -13.35
C VAL A 39 -4.35 -3.37 -12.63
N VAL A 40 -3.21 -3.87 -12.15
CA VAL A 40 -3.11 -5.11 -11.38
C VAL A 40 -2.25 -4.86 -10.15
N GLU A 41 -2.74 -5.30 -9.00
CA GLU A 41 -2.06 -5.16 -7.71
C GLU A 41 -1.92 -6.54 -7.04
N ILE A 42 -0.79 -6.78 -6.37
CA ILE A 42 -0.44 -8.09 -5.80
C ILE A 42 0.04 -7.93 -4.35
N ALA A 43 -0.44 -8.79 -3.46
CA ALA A 43 0.05 -8.91 -2.08
C ALA A 43 0.23 -10.38 -1.67
N PRO A 44 1.30 -10.74 -0.93
CA PRO A 44 2.52 -9.95 -0.77
C PRO A 44 3.24 -9.78 -2.12
N PRO A 45 4.16 -8.81 -2.25
CA PRO A 45 4.99 -8.67 -3.44
C PRO A 45 5.74 -9.97 -3.75
N GLN A 46 5.82 -10.34 -5.03
CA GLN A 46 6.54 -11.55 -5.48
C GLN A 46 8.04 -11.28 -5.69
N VAL A 47 8.57 -10.32 -4.93
CA VAL A 47 9.96 -9.92 -4.86
C VAL A 47 10.32 -9.61 -3.42
N ASP A 48 11.59 -9.75 -3.07
CA ASP A 48 12.07 -9.39 -1.75
C ASP A 48 11.91 -7.88 -1.53
N ILE A 49 11.22 -7.54 -0.44
CA ILE A 49 11.07 -6.16 0.01
C ILE A 49 12.13 -5.90 1.07
N PRO A 50 13.04 -4.94 0.84
CA PRO A 50 14.00 -4.54 1.87
C PRO A 50 13.27 -4.08 3.11
N GLU A 51 13.70 -4.57 4.27
CA GLU A 51 13.16 -4.12 5.56
C GLU A 51 13.28 -2.59 5.74
N ALA A 52 14.26 -1.97 5.08
CA ALA A 52 14.44 -0.52 5.03
C ALA A 52 13.23 0.23 4.44
N ILE A 53 12.49 -0.35 3.48
CA ILE A 53 11.26 0.25 2.93
C ILE A 53 10.16 0.26 3.99
N LEU A 54 9.95 -0.86 4.68
CA LEU A 54 8.96 -0.99 5.76
C LEU A 54 9.28 -0.04 6.91
N LYS A 55 10.55 0.03 7.32
CA LYS A 55 11.05 0.96 8.35
C LYS A 55 10.87 2.42 7.94
N ALA A 56 11.16 2.76 6.68
CA ALA A 56 10.96 4.12 6.18
C ALA A 56 9.49 4.54 6.20
N ALA A 57 8.58 3.64 5.78
CA ALA A 57 7.15 3.88 5.80
C ALA A 57 6.62 4.11 7.23
N CYS A 58 6.94 3.21 8.16
CA CYS A 58 6.56 3.35 9.56
C CYS A 58 7.18 4.60 10.20
N GLY A 59 8.47 4.88 9.94
CA GLY A 59 9.14 6.06 10.49
C GLY A 59 8.55 7.38 9.97
N LEU A 60 8.06 7.42 8.73
CA LEU A 60 7.33 8.58 8.20
C LEU A 60 5.97 8.76 8.88
N ALA A 61 5.22 7.66 9.06
CA ALA A 61 3.95 7.68 9.76
C ALA A 61 4.10 8.10 11.24
N GLU A 62 5.10 7.57 11.94
CA GLU A 62 5.40 7.92 13.33
C GLU A 62 5.76 9.41 13.48
N LYS A 63 6.68 9.91 12.65
CA LYS A 63 7.11 11.32 12.69
C LYS A 63 6.00 12.32 12.34
N SER A 64 5.00 11.90 11.57
CA SER A 64 3.86 12.75 11.21
C SER A 64 2.71 12.67 12.22
N GLY A 65 2.79 11.80 13.23
CA GLY A 65 1.67 11.52 14.13
C GLY A 65 0.47 10.92 13.38
N TYR A 66 0.74 10.02 12.43
CA TYR A 66 -0.27 9.45 11.55
C TYR A 66 -1.30 8.64 12.36
N VAL A 67 -2.58 8.87 12.08
CA VAL A 67 -3.71 8.17 12.73
C VAL A 67 -4.56 7.51 11.64
N THR A 68 -5.12 6.34 11.94
CA THR A 68 -5.91 5.48 11.04
C THR A 68 -5.04 4.71 10.03
N VAL A 69 -5.53 4.43 8.82
CA VAL A 69 -4.85 3.63 7.80
C VAL A 69 -4.47 4.50 6.61
N GLY A 70 -3.27 4.28 6.10
CA GLY A 70 -2.72 5.01 4.95
C GLY A 70 -1.75 4.16 4.15
N THR A 71 -1.28 4.69 3.03
CA THR A 71 -0.28 4.00 2.22
C THR A 71 0.89 4.93 1.91
N VAL A 72 2.11 4.40 2.05
CA VAL A 72 3.35 5.09 1.66
C VAL A 72 3.89 4.42 0.41
N GLU A 73 4.06 5.18 -0.67
CA GLU A 73 4.46 4.67 -1.97
C GLU A 73 5.96 4.92 -2.25
N PHE A 74 6.58 3.97 -2.93
CA PHE A 74 7.99 3.95 -3.27
C PHE A 74 8.21 3.48 -4.70
N LEU A 75 9.27 3.99 -5.34
CA LEU A 75 9.90 3.32 -6.49
C LEU A 75 11.10 2.54 -6.00
N MET A 76 11.13 1.24 -6.29
CA MET A 76 12.25 0.35 -5.97
C MET A 76 13.00 -0.02 -7.25
N ALA A 77 14.32 0.17 -7.27
CA ALA A 77 15.16 -0.22 -8.40
C ALA A 77 15.16 -1.74 -8.61
N LYS A 78 15.42 -2.15 -9.85
CA LYS A 78 15.60 -3.57 -10.19
C LYS A 78 16.76 -4.17 -9.39
N GLY A 79 16.48 -5.23 -8.62
CA GLY A 79 17.44 -5.85 -7.70
C GLY A 79 17.28 -5.40 -6.24
N GLY A 80 16.35 -4.48 -5.95
CA GLY A 80 15.83 -4.23 -4.61
C GLY A 80 16.76 -3.46 -3.66
N LYS A 81 17.95 -3.03 -4.09
CA LYS A 81 18.89 -2.36 -3.17
C LYS A 81 18.57 -0.88 -2.94
N ASP A 82 18.14 -0.20 -3.99
CA ASP A 82 17.85 1.23 -3.94
C ASP A 82 16.35 1.47 -4.08
N PHE A 83 15.82 2.42 -3.32
CA PHE A 83 14.44 2.85 -3.39
C PHE A 83 14.32 4.34 -3.08
N ILE A 84 13.28 4.96 -3.60
CA ILE A 84 12.93 6.35 -3.32
C ILE A 84 11.48 6.45 -2.90
N PHE A 85 11.20 7.34 -1.94
CA PHE A 85 9.85 7.73 -1.57
C PHE A 85 9.19 8.49 -2.74
N LEU A 86 7.91 8.20 -3.00
CA LEU A 86 7.08 8.90 -3.97
C LEU A 86 6.08 9.81 -3.26
N GLU A 87 5.10 9.20 -2.58
CA GLU A 87 3.98 9.91 -1.99
C GLU A 87 3.38 9.16 -0.79
N VAL A 88 2.51 9.87 -0.07
CA VAL A 88 1.62 9.27 0.93
C VAL A 88 0.20 9.43 0.43
N ASN A 89 -0.57 8.34 0.44
CA ASN A 89 -2.00 8.35 0.31
C ASN A 89 -2.62 8.27 1.71
N PRO A 90 -3.05 9.40 2.31
CA PRO A 90 -3.55 9.45 3.68
C PRO A 90 -5.00 8.96 3.80
N ARG A 91 -5.30 7.83 3.14
CA ARG A 91 -6.62 7.21 3.04
C ARG A 91 -6.46 5.75 2.65
N ILE A 92 -7.52 4.97 2.82
CA ILE A 92 -7.60 3.65 2.21
C ILE A 92 -7.56 3.76 0.67
N GLN A 93 -6.92 2.78 0.03
CA GLN A 93 -6.81 2.67 -1.43
C GLN A 93 -7.70 1.54 -1.96
N VAL A 94 -7.96 1.55 -3.27
CA VAL A 94 -8.84 0.55 -3.92
C VAL A 94 -8.30 -0.87 -3.71
N GLU A 95 -6.98 -1.01 -3.77
CA GLU A 95 -6.20 -2.23 -3.65
C GLU A 95 -5.93 -2.70 -2.21
N HIS A 96 -6.59 -2.14 -1.19
CA HIS A 96 -6.51 -2.66 0.19
C HIS A 96 -6.96 -4.12 0.29
N THR A 97 -7.87 -4.54 -0.60
CA THR A 97 -8.45 -5.88 -0.68
C THR A 97 -7.39 -6.98 -0.81
N VAL A 98 -6.30 -6.78 -1.58
CA VAL A 98 -5.24 -7.80 -1.68
C VAL A 98 -4.48 -7.95 -0.36
N THR A 99 -4.32 -6.87 0.40
CA THR A 99 -3.73 -6.93 1.74
C THR A 99 -4.66 -7.69 2.69
N GLU A 100 -5.95 -7.39 2.70
CA GLU A 100 -6.94 -8.11 3.53
C GLU A 100 -6.94 -9.62 3.23
N GLU A 101 -6.97 -9.99 1.95
CA GLU A 101 -6.97 -11.39 1.52
C GLU A 101 -5.66 -12.12 1.81
N ALA A 102 -4.52 -11.46 1.59
CA ALA A 102 -3.20 -12.06 1.79
C ALA A 102 -2.89 -12.30 3.27
N PHE A 103 -3.33 -11.40 4.15
CA PHE A 103 -2.96 -11.37 5.57
C PHE A 103 -4.10 -11.71 6.53
N ASN A 104 -5.32 -11.91 6.02
CA ASN A 104 -6.52 -12.19 6.78
C ASN A 104 -6.81 -11.12 7.86
N ILE A 105 -6.86 -9.87 7.41
CA ILE A 105 -7.15 -8.68 8.23
C ILE A 105 -8.30 -7.89 7.61
N ASP A 106 -8.94 -7.02 8.40
CA ASP A 106 -9.98 -6.09 7.92
C ASP A 106 -9.51 -4.65 8.15
N LEU A 107 -9.05 -4.00 7.09
CA LEU A 107 -8.47 -2.65 7.11
C LEU A 107 -9.55 -1.58 7.25
N VAL A 108 -10.73 -1.78 6.68
CA VAL A 108 -11.85 -0.82 6.80
C VAL A 108 -12.36 -0.77 8.25
N GLN A 109 -12.60 -1.94 8.85
CA GLN A 109 -12.99 -2.03 10.25
C GLN A 109 -11.88 -1.50 11.16
N THR A 110 -10.62 -1.84 10.90
CA THR A 110 -9.49 -1.33 11.67
C THR A 110 -9.41 0.20 11.59
N GLN A 111 -9.60 0.79 10.40
CA GLN A 111 -9.65 2.24 10.21
C GLN A 111 -10.74 2.89 11.08
N MET A 112 -11.95 2.32 11.10
CA MET A 112 -13.06 2.84 11.90
C MET A 112 -12.74 2.79 13.40
N LYS A 113 -12.17 1.69 13.89
CA LYS A 113 -11.81 1.54 15.31
C LYS A 113 -10.68 2.47 15.73
N LEU A 114 -9.63 2.61 14.90
CA LEU A 114 -8.55 3.57 15.13
C LEU A 114 -9.08 5.01 15.15
N ALA A 115 -9.99 5.35 14.23
CA ALA A 115 -10.64 6.66 14.20
C ALA A 115 -11.51 6.92 15.45
N ALA A 116 -12.07 5.86 16.06
CA ALA A 116 -12.80 5.94 17.33
C ALA A 116 -11.88 6.05 18.56
N GLY A 117 -10.56 6.05 18.38
CA GLY A 117 -9.58 6.15 19.45
C GLY A 117 -9.22 4.82 20.11
N GLU A 118 -9.60 3.67 19.52
CA GLU A 118 -9.10 2.39 20.01
C GLU A 118 -7.57 2.31 19.79
N PRO A 119 -6.80 1.84 20.78
CA PRO A 119 -5.36 1.71 20.62
C PRO A 119 -5.02 0.60 19.62
N LEU A 120 -3.94 0.78 18.86
CA LEU A 120 -3.53 -0.12 17.78
C LEU A 120 -3.43 -1.58 18.23
N LYS A 121 -2.90 -1.80 19.44
CA LYS A 121 -2.76 -3.13 20.06
C LYS A 121 -4.08 -3.87 20.30
N ALA A 122 -5.21 -3.16 20.35
CA ALA A 122 -6.53 -3.76 20.53
C ALA A 122 -7.16 -4.22 19.21
N VAL A 123 -6.73 -3.63 18.10
CA VAL A 123 -7.35 -3.81 16.77
C VAL A 123 -6.44 -4.50 15.77
N TYR A 124 -5.13 -4.53 16.04
CA TYR A 124 -4.11 -5.10 15.17
C TYR A 124 -3.02 -5.79 16.01
N PRO A 125 -2.50 -6.96 15.59
CA PRO A 125 -1.47 -7.67 16.35
C PRO A 125 -0.15 -6.87 16.41
N PRO A 126 0.64 -7.01 17.50
CA PRO A 126 1.91 -6.31 17.65
C PRO A 126 2.93 -6.65 16.54
N THR A 127 2.87 -7.87 16.02
CA THR A 127 3.64 -8.30 14.85
C THR A 127 2.67 -8.50 13.71
N PRO A 128 2.91 -7.88 12.53
CA PRO A 128 2.11 -8.12 11.34
C PRO A 128 1.99 -9.62 11.07
N PRO A 129 0.77 -10.14 10.79
CA PRO A 129 0.60 -11.56 10.53
C PRO A 129 1.38 -11.97 9.27
N PRO A 130 1.87 -13.22 9.19
CA PRO A 130 2.48 -13.72 7.96
C PRO A 130 1.43 -13.80 6.85
N ALA A 131 1.87 -13.67 5.60
CA ALA A 131 0.99 -13.92 4.46
C ALA A 131 0.53 -15.38 4.47
N ILE A 132 -0.78 -15.61 4.38
CA ILE A 132 -1.38 -16.94 4.30
C ILE A 132 -1.62 -17.38 2.86
N ARG A 133 -1.63 -16.43 1.92
CA ARG A 133 -1.81 -16.66 0.48
C ARG A 133 -1.22 -15.48 -0.31
N CYS A 134 -1.11 -15.67 -1.61
CA CYS A 134 -0.96 -14.57 -2.56
C CYS A 134 -2.35 -14.15 -3.04
N ALA A 135 -2.60 -12.84 -3.09
CA ALA A 135 -3.82 -12.22 -3.56
C ALA A 135 -3.49 -11.26 -4.71
N ILE A 136 -4.35 -11.27 -5.74
CA ILE A 136 -4.21 -10.46 -6.95
C ILE A 136 -5.55 -9.77 -7.19
N GLN A 137 -5.52 -8.46 -7.39
CA GLN A 137 -6.68 -7.68 -7.84
C GLN A 137 -6.44 -7.22 -9.27
N ALA A 138 -7.48 -7.34 -10.11
CA ALA A 138 -7.51 -6.76 -11.44
C ALA A 138 -8.74 -5.86 -11.58
N ARG A 139 -8.56 -4.66 -12.11
CA ARG A 139 -9.64 -3.70 -12.30
C ARG A 139 -10.33 -3.92 -13.64
N VAL A 140 -11.55 -4.44 -13.59
CA VAL A 140 -12.39 -4.57 -14.80
C VAL A 140 -13.09 -3.24 -15.05
N VAL A 141 -12.72 -2.58 -16.14
CA VAL A 141 -13.29 -1.29 -16.56
C VAL A 141 -13.91 -1.42 -17.95
N TRP A 142 -14.96 -0.65 -18.21
CA TRP A 142 -15.51 -0.52 -19.55
C TRP A 142 -14.73 0.52 -20.33
N THR A 143 -14.28 0.19 -21.56
CA THR A 143 -13.69 1.16 -22.48
C THR A 143 -14.48 1.18 -23.79
N PRO A 144 -14.83 2.36 -24.35
CA PRO A 144 -15.60 2.45 -25.59
C PRO A 144 -14.83 1.95 -26.82
N SER A 145 -13.50 1.97 -26.75
CA SER A 145 -12.58 1.59 -27.82
C SER A 145 -11.39 0.82 -27.26
N PRO A 146 -10.77 -0.10 -28.04
CA PRO A 146 -9.49 -0.70 -27.67
C PRO A 146 -8.44 0.40 -27.42
N GLY A 147 -7.78 0.40 -26.25
CA GLY A 147 -6.74 1.38 -25.90
C GLY A 147 -7.16 2.48 -24.92
N GLY A 148 -8.39 2.45 -24.38
CA GLY A 148 -8.76 3.25 -23.22
C GLY A 148 -8.85 4.76 -23.47
N SER A 149 -9.25 5.19 -24.66
CA SER A 149 -9.58 6.61 -24.88
C SER A 149 -10.72 7.03 -23.93
N PRO A 150 -10.53 8.07 -23.10
CA PRO A 150 -11.57 8.54 -22.20
C PRO A 150 -12.76 9.11 -23.00
N MET A 151 -13.98 8.89 -22.50
CA MET A 151 -15.24 9.39 -23.08
C MET A 151 -15.40 10.93 -22.99
N ILE A 152 -14.45 11.62 -22.35
CA ILE A 152 -14.53 13.05 -22.09
C ILE A 152 -13.22 13.67 -22.60
N GLU A 153 -13.23 14.10 -23.86
CA GLU A 153 -12.34 15.17 -24.31
C GLU A 153 -12.80 16.44 -23.58
N LYS A 154 -11.89 17.05 -22.81
CA LYS A 154 -12.07 18.41 -22.29
C LYS A 154 -11.76 19.42 -23.38
#